data_AF-A0A0Q0DY04-F1
#
_entry.id   AF-A0A0Q0DY04-F1
#
_cell.length_a   1.000
_cell.length_b   1.000
_cell.length_c   1.000
_cell.angle_alpha   90.00
_cell.angle_beta   90.00
_cell.angle_gamma   90.00
#
_symmetry.space_group_name_H-M   'P 1'
#
loop_
_entity.id
_entity.type
_entity.pdbx_description
1 polymer ?
#
loop_
_entity_poly.entity_id
_entity_poly.type
_entity_poly.pdbx_seq_one_letter_code
_entity_poly.pdbx_strand_id
1 'polypeptide(L)'
;GGARFQVGCIGLAVAKDLSGEEWEILPPLVTAVGVNDQTERPHYVFQDGKYYLFTISHKFTYAEGLTGPDGVYGFVGEHLFGPYRPMNASGLVLGNPPEQPFQTYS
;
A
#
# COMPACT_ATOMS: atom_id res chain seq x y z
N GLY A 1 -18.76 1.49 -13.66
CA GLY A 1 -19.23 1.08 -12.31
C GLY A 1 -18.71 2.04 -11.26
N GLY A 2 -19.04 1.79 -10.00
CA GLY A 2 -18.63 2.58 -8.83
C GLY A 2 -17.13 2.55 -8.54
N ALA A 3 -16.38 1.61 -9.11
CA ALA A 3 -14.93 1.47 -8.91
C ALA A 3 -14.08 2.75 -9.14
N ARG A 4 -14.58 3.72 -9.92
CA ARG A 4 -13.91 5.01 -10.13
C ARG A 4 -13.72 5.86 -8.87
N PHE A 5 -14.44 5.55 -7.79
CA PHE A 5 -14.36 6.30 -6.53
C PHE A 5 -13.22 5.82 -5.63
N GLN A 6 -12.63 4.65 -5.89
CA GLN A 6 -11.50 4.11 -5.15
C GLN A 6 -10.21 4.51 -5.86
N VAL A 7 -9.47 5.46 -5.29
CA VAL A 7 -8.32 6.10 -5.95
C VAL A 7 -7.10 6.25 -5.03
N GLY A 8 -6.91 5.31 -4.12
CA GLY A 8 -5.79 5.30 -3.17
C GLY A 8 -4.43 5.32 -3.88
N CYS A 9 -3.43 5.95 -3.25
CA CYS A 9 -2.05 5.90 -3.71
C CYS A 9 -1.05 6.01 -2.56
N ILE A 10 0.16 5.49 -2.79
CA ILE A 10 1.31 5.67 -1.91
C ILE A 10 2.19 6.75 -2.52
N GLY A 11 2.20 7.93 -1.89
CA GLY A 11 3.06 9.05 -2.28
C GLY A 11 4.51 8.87 -1.86
N LEU A 12 5.39 9.69 -2.42
CA LEU A 12 6.78 9.81 -2.03
C LEU A 12 7.19 11.28 -2.04
N ALA A 13 8.03 11.66 -1.09
CA ALA A 13 8.70 12.96 -1.08
C ALA A 13 10.17 12.77 -0.73
N VAL A 14 11.01 13.71 -1.18
CA VAL A 14 12.43 13.76 -0.86
C VAL A 14 12.75 15.05 -0.11
N ALA A 15 13.54 14.95 0.95
CA ALA A 15 14.03 16.13 1.67
C ALA A 15 15.02 16.88 0.77
N LYS A 16 14.85 18.20 0.65
CA LYS A 16 15.73 19.08 -0.13
C LYS A 16 16.93 19.58 0.69
N ASP A 17 16.89 19.35 1.99
CA ASP A 17 17.91 19.72 2.95
C ASP A 17 18.13 18.58 3.97
N LEU A 18 19.14 18.73 4.82
CA LEU A 18 19.43 17.79 5.90
C LEU A 18 18.63 18.07 7.18
N SER A 19 17.94 19.22 7.28
CA SER A 19 17.09 19.55 8.44
C SER A 19 15.72 18.86 8.37
N GLY A 20 15.29 18.44 7.18
CA GLY A 20 13.97 17.87 6.93
C GLY A 20 12.87 18.92 6.92
N GLU A 21 13.20 20.19 6.65
CA GLU A 21 12.25 21.31 6.67
C GLU A 21 11.66 21.57 5.27
N GLU A 22 12.45 21.38 4.22
CA GLU A 22 11.98 21.46 2.84
C GLU A 22 11.83 20.07 2.19
N TRP A 23 10.70 19.87 1.50
CA TRP A 23 10.39 18.62 0.80
C TRP A 23 9.92 18.88 -0.63
N GLU A 24 10.33 18.00 -1.54
CA GLU A 24 9.81 17.91 -2.91
C GLU A 24 8.90 16.69 -3.05
N ILE A 25 7.67 16.90 -3.51
CA ILE A 25 6.73 15.82 -3.82
C ILE A 25 7.15 15.16 -5.14
N LEU A 26 7.28 13.85 -5.12
CA LEU A 26 7.60 13.03 -6.28
C LEU A 26 6.34 12.28 -6.80
N PRO A 27 6.39 11.71 -8.01
CA PRO A 27 5.33 10.82 -8.49
C PRO A 27 5.05 9.67 -7.49
N PRO A 28 3.81 9.15 -7.43
CA PRO A 28 3.45 8.09 -6.50
C PRO A 28 4.17 6.77 -6.82
N LEU A 29 4.46 6.00 -5.78
CA LEU A 29 5.10 4.69 -5.86
C LEU A 29 4.14 3.60 -6.34
N VAL A 30 2.89 3.64 -5.86
CA VAL A 30 1.82 2.70 -6.18
C VAL A 30 0.51 3.47 -6.29
N THR A 31 -0.29 3.14 -7.30
CA THR A 31 -1.68 3.59 -7.42
C THR A 31 -2.62 2.39 -7.35
N ALA A 32 -3.74 2.55 -6.64
CA ALA A 32 -4.78 1.54 -6.47
C ALA A 32 -6.10 1.99 -7.11
N VAL A 33 -6.00 2.73 -8.23
CA VAL A 33 -7.15 3.26 -8.97
C VAL A 33 -8.03 2.11 -9.45
N GLY A 34 -9.32 2.16 -9.08
CA GLY A 34 -10.26 1.08 -9.39
C GLY A 34 -10.07 -0.17 -8.54
N VAL A 35 -9.21 -0.13 -7.52
CA VAL A 35 -8.89 -1.27 -6.65
C VAL A 35 -9.29 -1.00 -5.21
N ASN A 36 -8.69 -0.01 -4.55
CA ASN A 36 -8.94 0.29 -3.15
C ASN A 36 -8.70 1.79 -2.89
N ASP A 37 -9.54 2.41 -2.05
CA ASP A 37 -9.43 3.83 -1.72
C ASP A 37 -8.32 4.13 -0.71
N GLN A 38 -7.90 3.14 0.07
CA GLN A 38 -7.01 3.32 1.20
C GLN A 38 -5.77 2.43 1.09
N THR A 39 -4.62 3.08 1.03
CA THR A 39 -3.27 2.50 1.16
C THR A 39 -2.56 3.22 2.30
N GLU A 40 -2.97 2.89 3.52
CA GLU A 40 -2.59 3.60 4.73
C GLU A 40 -1.24 3.14 5.27
N ARG A 41 -0.63 3.99 6.12
CA ARG A 41 0.64 3.75 6.83
C ARG A 41 1.72 3.08 5.96
N PRO A 42 2.01 3.62 4.75
CA PRO A 42 3.03 3.04 3.90
C PRO A 42 4.40 3.09 4.57
N HIS A 43 5.15 2.00 4.49
CA HIS A 43 6.51 1.95 5.02
C HIS A 43 7.36 0.92 4.26
N TYR A 44 8.67 1.17 4.23
CA TYR A 44 9.64 0.23 3.67
C TYR A 44 10.22 -0.70 4.73
N VAL A 45 10.43 -1.94 4.32
CA VAL A 45 11.37 -2.87 4.95
C VAL A 45 12.40 -3.27 3.89
N PHE A 46 13.68 -3.15 4.23
CA PHE A 46 14.77 -3.56 3.35
C PHE A 46 15.32 -4.89 3.84
N GLN A 47 15.25 -5.92 2.99
CA GLN A 47 15.65 -7.28 3.35
C GLN A 47 16.20 -7.99 2.11
N ASP A 48 17.31 -8.70 2.25
CA ASP A 48 17.94 -9.50 1.18
C ASP A 48 18.13 -8.75 -0.14
N GLY A 49 18.55 -7.48 -0.05
CA GLY A 49 18.76 -6.61 -1.22
C GLY A 49 17.47 -6.16 -1.91
N LYS A 50 16.30 -6.35 -1.28
CA LYS A 50 14.99 -6.00 -1.83
C LYS A 50 14.29 -4.92 -1.02
N TYR A 51 13.38 -4.23 -1.71
CA TYR A 51 12.55 -3.15 -1.20
C TYR A 51 11.13 -3.68 -1.02
N TYR A 52 10.71 -3.89 0.23
CA TYR A 52 9.35 -4.31 0.57
C TYR A 52 8.56 -3.08 0.99
N LEU A 53 7.59 -2.67 0.17
CA LEU A 53 6.66 -1.61 0.47
C LEU A 53 5.39 -2.22 1.06
N PHE A 54 5.17 -2.00 2.36
CA PHE A 54 3.97 -2.44 3.06
C PHE A 54 3.00 -1.28 3.24
N THR A 55 1.71 -1.60 3.29
CA THR A 55 0.61 -0.68 3.55
C THR A 55 -0.54 -1.46 4.18
N ILE A 56 -1.41 -0.80 4.95
CA ILE A 56 -2.62 -1.42 5.48
C ILE A 56 -3.85 -0.91 4.73
N SER A 57 -4.90 -1.72 4.73
CA SER A 57 -6.18 -1.35 4.13
C SER A 57 -7.33 -2.08 4.79
N HIS A 58 -8.54 -1.63 4.49
CA HIS A 58 -9.79 -2.19 4.96
C HIS A 58 -10.53 -2.94 3.85
N LYS A 59 -11.37 -3.90 4.25
CA LYS A 59 -12.27 -4.61 3.34
C LYS A 59 -13.29 -3.67 2.69
N PHE A 60 -13.83 -2.72 3.44
CA PHE A 60 -14.92 -1.86 2.98
C PHE A 60 -14.48 -0.75 2.01
N THR A 61 -13.17 -0.57 1.81
CA THR A 61 -12.60 0.42 0.90
C THR A 61 -12.24 -0.15 -0.47
N TYR A 62 -12.45 -1.45 -0.68
CA TYR A 62 -12.32 -2.08 -1.99
C TYR A 62 -13.36 -1.56 -2.98
N ALA A 63 -12.94 -1.52 -4.24
CA ALA A 63 -13.81 -1.16 -5.34
C ALA A 63 -14.88 -2.22 -5.61
N GLU A 64 -15.96 -1.80 -6.27
CA GLU A 64 -17.03 -2.69 -6.71
C GLU A 64 -16.47 -3.89 -7.50
N GLY A 65 -16.83 -5.11 -7.08
CA GLY A 65 -16.39 -6.35 -7.71
C GLY A 65 -15.08 -6.93 -7.17
N LEU A 66 -14.41 -6.25 -6.23
CA LEU A 66 -13.20 -6.71 -5.57
C LEU A 66 -13.45 -6.96 -4.07
N THR A 67 -12.57 -7.74 -3.45
CA THR A 67 -12.65 -8.05 -2.01
C THR A 67 -11.28 -8.45 -1.48
N GLY A 68 -11.08 -8.22 -0.19
CA GLY A 68 -9.91 -8.62 0.58
C GLY A 68 -10.19 -8.41 2.08
N PRO A 69 -9.42 -9.03 2.99
CA PRO A 69 -9.57 -8.80 4.42
C PRO A 69 -8.97 -7.44 4.83
N ASP A 70 -9.39 -6.93 5.99
CA ASP A 70 -8.62 -5.93 6.71
C ASP A 70 -7.24 -6.51 7.05
N GLY A 71 -6.18 -5.73 6.85
CA GLY A 71 -4.83 -6.17 7.21
C GLY A 71 -3.71 -5.51 6.41
N VAL A 72 -2.56 -6.20 6.40
CA VAL A 72 -1.33 -5.75 5.75
C VAL A 72 -1.27 -6.28 4.32
N TYR A 73 -1.02 -5.36 3.40
CA TYR A 73 -0.73 -5.59 2.00
C TYR A 73 0.73 -5.19 1.71
N GLY A 74 1.34 -5.83 0.71
CA GLY A 74 2.76 -5.68 0.44
C GLY A 74 3.13 -5.88 -1.02
N PHE A 75 4.15 -5.13 -1.40
CA PHE A 75 4.73 -5.12 -2.73
C PHE A 75 6.25 -5.21 -2.61
N VAL A 76 6.90 -5.95 -3.51
CA VAL A 76 8.36 -6.14 -3.50
C VAL A 76 8.99 -5.71 -4.82
N GLY A 77 10.13 -5.03 -4.75
CA GLY A 77 10.94 -4.61 -5.89
C GLY A 77 12.44 -4.65 -5.59
N GLU A 78 13.25 -4.45 -6.61
CA GLU A 78 14.73 -4.37 -6.50
C GLU A 78 15.22 -2.92 -6.30
N HIS A 79 14.32 -1.94 -6.42
CA HIS A 79 14.62 -0.51 -6.33
C HIS A 79 13.55 0.23 -5.55
N LEU A 80 13.92 1.39 -4.99
CA LEU A 80 13.04 2.29 -4.24
C LEU A 80 11.82 2.79 -5.04
N PHE A 81 11.92 2.87 -6.36
CA PHE A 81 10.85 3.37 -7.23
C PHE A 81 10.10 2.25 -7.97
N GLY A 82 10.37 0.99 -7.64
CA GLY A 82 9.86 -0.16 -8.37
C GLY A 82 10.65 -0.49 -9.64
N PRO A 83 10.08 -1.27 -10.58
CA PRO A 83 8.71 -1.75 -10.58
C PRO A 83 8.43 -2.70 -9.41
N TYR A 84 7.23 -2.61 -8.87
CA TYR A 84 6.77 -3.41 -7.75
C TYR A 84 5.97 -4.62 -8.23
N ARG A 85 6.17 -5.77 -7.58
CA ARG A 85 5.33 -6.95 -7.72
C ARG A 85 4.50 -7.16 -6.45
N PRO A 86 3.17 -7.33 -6.54
CA PRO A 86 2.37 -7.71 -5.38
C PRO A 86 2.86 -9.04 -4.77
N MET A 87 2.98 -9.08 -3.44
CA MET A 87 3.39 -10.27 -2.72
C MET A 87 2.28 -11.33 -2.71
N ASN A 88 2.63 -12.62 -2.56
CA ASN A 88 1.66 -13.71 -2.47
C ASN A 88 0.61 -13.73 -3.59
N ALA A 89 1.04 -13.32 -4.80
CA ALA A 89 0.22 -13.15 -6.01
C ALA A 89 -0.95 -12.14 -5.95
N SER A 90 -1.35 -11.69 -4.76
CA SER A 90 -2.54 -10.84 -4.53
C SER A 90 -2.23 -9.48 -3.91
N GLY A 91 -1.03 -9.32 -3.35
CA GLY A 91 -0.67 -8.23 -2.47
C GLY A 91 -0.97 -8.50 -1.00
N LEU A 92 -1.82 -9.48 -0.65
CA LEU A 92 -2.14 -9.79 0.74
C LEU A 92 -0.91 -10.40 1.45
N VAL A 93 -0.49 -9.80 2.56
CA VAL A 93 0.61 -10.31 3.40
C VAL A 93 0.05 -10.97 4.64
N LEU A 94 -0.83 -10.27 5.36
CA LEU A 94 -1.46 -10.79 6.57
C LEU A 94 -2.83 -10.14 6.76
N GLY A 95 -3.89 -10.96 6.70
CA GLY A 95 -5.26 -10.50 6.89
C GLY A 95 -5.85 -10.98 8.21
N ASN A 96 -6.80 -10.22 8.76
CA ASN A 96 -7.63 -10.71 9.85
C ASN A 96 -8.44 -11.94 9.41
N PRO A 97 -8.65 -12.92 10.31
CA PRO A 97 -9.43 -14.10 9.99
C PRO A 97 -10.92 -13.72 9.79
N PRO A 98 -11.65 -14.43 8.92
CA PRO A 98 -13.06 -14.11 8.64
C PRO A 98 -13.98 -14.13 9.87
N GLU A 99 -13.69 -14.97 10.86
CA GLU A 99 -14.41 -15.09 12.13
C GLU A 99 -14.19 -13.91 13.08
N GLN A 100 -13.09 -13.17 12.92
CA GLN A 100 -12.81 -11.94 13.67
C GLN A 100 -12.21 -10.87 12.73
N PRO A 101 -13.01 -10.35 11.77
CA PRO A 101 -12.49 -9.57 10.65
C PRO A 101 -11.90 -8.21 11.06
N PHE A 102 -12.21 -7.75 12.27
CA PHE A 102 -11.77 -6.46 12.83
C PHE A 102 -10.94 -6.63 14.12
N GLN A 103 -10.41 -7.83 14.40
CA GLN A 103 -9.69 -8.10 15.66
C GLN A 103 -8.46 -7.20 15.87
N THR A 104 -7.83 -6.78 14.77
CA THR A 104 -6.68 -5.88 14.81
C THR A 104 -6.76 -4.87 13.70
N TYR A 105 -6.38 -3.65 14.05
CA TYR A 105 -5.92 -2.62 13.14
C TYR A 105 -4.91 -1.77 13.93
N SER A 106 -4.06 -1.06 13.21
CA SER A 106 -2.79 -0.57 13.76
C SER A 106 -2.92 0.47 14.87
#